data_AF-A0A1J3FZB8-F1
#
_entry.id   AF-A0A1J3FZB8-F1
#
_cell.length_a   1.000
_cell.length_b   1.000
_cell.length_c   1.000
_cell.angle_alpha   90.00
_cell.angle_beta   90.00
_cell.angle_gamma   90.00
#
_symmetry.space_group_name_H-M   'P 1'
#
loop_
_entity.id
_entity.type
_entity.pdbx_description
1 polymer ?
#
loop_
_entity_poly.entity_id
_entity_poly.type
_entity_poly.pdbx_seq_one_letter_code
_entity_poly.pdbx_strand_id
1 'polypeptide(L)'
;VLQRWFTTFARKYHWESGFTAIVYHEFCAKVRDRLPDMVSRWKKLWLAKGDDAKPTHFDPNVWAGLVAYWLDPDHQKRSGNSKAARAKSKHSTHRSGRTSFLARGRMLVSFSQIIF
;
A
#
# COMPACT_ATOMS: atom_id res chain seq x y z
N VAL A 1 -12.96 9.25 -4.14
CA VAL A 1 -11.51 9.54 -4.29
C VAL A 1 -10.85 8.65 -5.36
N LEU A 2 -10.94 7.31 -5.26
CA LEU A 2 -10.36 6.37 -6.24
C LEU A 2 -10.81 6.60 -7.69
N GLN A 3 -12.11 6.91 -7.90
CA GLN A 3 -12.64 7.19 -9.23
C GLN A 3 -11.95 8.39 -9.91
N ARG A 4 -11.67 9.47 -9.17
CA ARG A 4 -10.94 10.64 -9.71
C ARG A 4 -9.52 10.29 -10.12
N TRP A 5 -8.82 9.51 -9.28
CA TRP A 5 -7.45 9.07 -9.59
C TRP A 5 -7.41 8.16 -10.82
N PHE A 6 -8.40 7.27 -10.94
CA PHE A 6 -8.54 6.41 -12.09
C PHE A 6 -8.85 7.19 -13.38
N THR A 7 -9.73 8.19 -13.34
CA THR A 7 -10.02 9.02 -14.52
C THR A 7 -8.78 9.78 -15.02
N THR A 8 -7.97 10.35 -14.12
CA THR A 8 -6.70 11.00 -14.48
C THR A 8 -5.72 10.00 -15.09
N PHE A 9 -5.63 8.80 -14.54
CA PHE A 9 -4.79 7.73 -15.04
C PHE A 9 -5.24 7.26 -16.44
N ALA A 10 -6.53 6.97 -16.65
CA ALA A 10 -7.06 6.55 -17.94
C ALA A 10 -6.85 7.59 -19.05
N ARG A 11 -7.04 8.89 -18.75
CA ARG A 11 -6.77 9.99 -19.70
C ARG A 11 -5.31 10.04 -20.14
N LYS A 12 -4.37 9.67 -19.28
CA LYS A 12 -2.94 9.72 -19.57
C LYS A 12 -2.46 8.62 -20.51
N TYR A 13 -3.16 7.47 -20.53
CA TYR A 13 -2.70 6.27 -21.23
C TYR A 13 -3.56 5.86 -22.43
N HIS A 14 -4.62 6.61 -22.76
CA HIS A 14 -5.43 6.46 -23.98
C HIS A 14 -5.80 5.01 -24.35
N TRP A 15 -6.10 4.14 -23.38
CA TRP A 15 -6.46 2.76 -23.67
C TRP A 15 -7.91 2.61 -24.13
N GLU A 16 -8.23 1.49 -24.78
CA GLU A 16 -9.59 1.20 -25.23
C GLU A 16 -10.57 0.97 -24.07
N SER A 17 -11.78 1.50 -24.23
CA SER A 17 -12.83 1.50 -23.21
C SER A 17 -13.18 0.09 -22.71
N GLY A 18 -13.03 -0.94 -23.55
CA GLY A 18 -13.27 -2.35 -23.22
C GLY A 18 -12.39 -2.90 -22.08
N PHE A 19 -11.20 -2.34 -21.86
CA PHE A 19 -10.30 -2.77 -20.78
C PHE A 19 -10.45 -1.97 -19.49
N THR A 20 -11.30 -0.94 -19.48
CA THR A 20 -11.44 0.00 -18.35
C THR A 20 -11.76 -0.70 -17.03
N ALA A 21 -12.63 -1.71 -17.04
CA ALA A 21 -12.99 -2.44 -15.83
C ALA A 21 -11.82 -3.26 -15.27
N ILE A 22 -11.09 -3.96 -16.14
CA ILE A 22 -9.92 -4.76 -15.76
C ILE A 22 -8.82 -3.85 -15.20
N VAL A 23 -8.54 -2.75 -15.89
CA VAL A 23 -7.50 -1.83 -15.45
C VAL A 23 -7.90 -1.08 -14.18
N TYR A 24 -9.18 -0.76 -13.97
CA TYR A 24 -9.65 -0.21 -12.70
C TYR A 24 -9.43 -1.17 -11.54
N HIS A 25 -9.73 -2.45 -11.75
CA HIS A 25 -9.53 -3.47 -10.74
C HIS A 25 -8.05 -3.63 -10.36
N GLU A 26 -7.18 -3.76 -11.37
CA GLU A 26 -5.72 -3.82 -11.19
C GLU A 26 -5.16 -2.54 -10.55
N PHE A 27 -5.67 -1.38 -10.93
CA PHE A 27 -5.30 -0.11 -10.33
C PHE A 27 -5.68 -0.07 -8.85
N CYS A 28 -6.89 -0.47 -8.49
CA CYS A 28 -7.34 -0.53 -7.10
C CYS A 28 -6.48 -1.50 -6.28
N ALA A 29 -6.14 -2.67 -6.84
CA ALA A 29 -5.26 -3.64 -6.20
C ALA A 29 -3.87 -3.03 -5.93
N LYS A 30 -3.25 -2.42 -6.95
CA LYS A 30 -1.95 -1.76 -6.80
C LYS A 30 -1.98 -0.58 -5.83
N VAL A 31 -3.04 0.23 -5.84
CA VAL A 31 -3.19 1.33 -4.89
C VAL A 31 -3.32 0.78 -3.47
N ARG A 32 -4.11 -0.29 -3.26
CA ARG A 32 -4.24 -0.92 -1.95
C ARG A 32 -2.90 -1.41 -1.41
N ASP A 33 -2.06 -1.98 -2.27
CA ASP A 33 -0.74 -2.47 -1.86
C ASP A 33 0.26 -1.34 -1.59
N ARG A 34 0.23 -0.26 -2.38
CA ARG A 34 1.23 0.81 -2.31
C ARG A 34 0.88 1.94 -1.33
N LEU A 35 -0.41 2.20 -1.12
CA LEU A 35 -0.86 3.33 -0.31
C LEU A 35 -0.36 3.24 1.15
N PRO A 36 -0.35 2.09 1.84
CA PRO A 36 0.18 1.98 3.20
C PRO A 36 1.66 2.37 3.31
N ASP A 37 2.47 1.99 2.32
CA ASP A 37 3.90 2.33 2.27
C ASP A 37 4.09 3.84 2.07
N MET A 38 3.31 4.43 1.16
CA MET A 38 3.33 5.88 0.90
C MET A 38 2.92 6.66 2.14
N VAL A 39 1.81 6.31 2.78
CA VAL A 39 1.31 6.94 4.01
C VAL A 39 2.34 6.80 5.14
N SER A 40 2.97 5.64 5.28
CA SER A 40 4.02 5.41 6.28
C SER A 40 5.25 6.29 6.03
N ARG A 41 5.65 6.47 4.76
CA ARG A 41 6.75 7.37 4.38
C ARG A 41 6.39 8.83 4.66
N TRP A 42 5.18 9.26 4.33
CA TRP A 42 4.71 10.63 4.62
C TRP A 42 4.70 10.91 6.11
N LYS A 43 4.20 9.97 6.94
CA LYS A 43 4.24 10.11 8.40
C LYS A 43 5.67 10.34 8.91
N LYS A 44 6.66 9.58 8.42
CA LYS A 44 8.06 9.75 8.81
C LYS A 44 8.62 11.12 8.41
N LEU A 45 8.31 11.59 7.20
CA LEU A 45 8.74 12.91 6.73
C LEU A 45 8.07 14.03 7.53
N TRP A 46 6.78 13.90 7.83
CA TRP A 46 6.04 14.84 8.66
C TRP A 46 6.60 14.91 10.09
N LEU A 47 6.96 13.79 10.70
CA LEU A 47 7.64 13.80 12.01
C LEU A 47 9.00 14.54 12.00
N ALA A 48 9.66 14.64 10.84
CA ALA A 48 10.95 15.30 10.71
C ALA A 48 10.85 16.78 10.29
N LYS A 49 9.84 17.14 9.49
CA LYS A 49 9.74 18.47 8.85
C LYS A 49 8.41 19.19 9.12
N GLY A 50 7.48 18.59 9.86
CA GLY A 50 6.12 19.11 10.03
C GLY A 50 5.37 19.20 8.70
N ASP A 51 4.57 20.24 8.53
CA ASP A 51 3.70 20.43 7.35
C ASP A 51 4.47 20.76 6.06
N ASP A 52 5.75 21.13 6.14
CA ASP A 52 6.63 21.27 4.98
C ASP A 52 6.85 19.93 4.27
N ALA A 53 6.55 18.80 4.93
CA ALA A 53 6.58 17.48 4.32
C ALA A 53 5.39 17.18 3.38
N LYS A 54 4.36 18.04 3.35
CA LYS A 54 3.16 17.83 2.53
C LYS A 54 3.52 17.92 1.04
N PRO A 55 3.14 16.92 0.21
CA PRO A 55 3.33 17.03 -1.23
C PRO A 55 2.52 18.20 -1.83
N THR A 56 3.10 18.92 -2.79
CA THR A 56 2.50 20.13 -3.39
C THR A 56 1.13 19.89 -4.02
N HIS A 57 0.92 18.71 -4.60
CA HIS A 57 -0.33 18.30 -5.25
C HIS A 57 -1.32 17.60 -4.31
N PHE A 58 -1.02 17.53 -3.01
CA PHE A 58 -1.84 16.83 -2.04
C PHE A 58 -2.92 17.75 -1.48
N ASP A 59 -4.14 17.23 -1.39
CA ASP A 59 -5.28 17.99 -0.86
C ASP A 59 -5.01 18.40 0.60
N PRO A 60 -5.08 19.70 0.94
CA PRO A 60 -4.81 20.18 2.29
C PRO A 60 -5.73 19.57 3.35
N ASN A 61 -7.00 19.33 3.03
CA ASN A 61 -7.96 18.76 3.97
C ASN A 61 -7.66 17.29 4.25
N VAL A 62 -7.27 16.55 3.21
CA VAL A 62 -6.84 15.15 3.36
C VAL A 62 -5.55 15.08 4.19
N TRP A 63 -4.62 16.01 4.00
CA TRP A 63 -3.40 16.10 4.81
C TRP A 63 -3.72 16.35 6.29
N ALA A 64 -4.56 17.34 6.58
CA ALA A 64 -4.99 17.65 7.94
C ALA A 64 -5.65 16.45 8.63
N GLY A 65 -6.52 15.73 7.90
CA GLY A 65 -7.13 14.49 8.39
C GLY A 65 -6.11 13.37 8.68
N LEU A 66 -5.09 13.21 7.84
CA LEU A 66 -4.00 12.27 8.07
C LEU A 66 -3.18 12.62 9.31
N VAL A 67 -2.84 13.90 9.48
CA VAL A 67 -2.11 14.40 10.65
C VAL A 67 -2.92 14.19 11.93
N ALA A 68 -4.20 14.52 11.92
CA ALA A 68 -5.10 14.28 13.05
C ALA A 68 -5.16 12.79 13.42
N TYR A 69 -5.30 11.90 12.41
CA TYR A 69 -5.26 10.46 12.62
C TYR A 69 -3.92 9.96 13.17
N TRP A 70 -2.79 10.55 12.75
CA TRP A 70 -1.48 10.19 13.29
C TRP A 70 -1.30 10.59 14.75
N LEU A 71 -1.91 11.71 15.15
CA LEU A 71 -1.89 12.24 16.50
C LEU A 71 -2.87 11.53 17.44
N ASP A 72 -3.88 10.83 16.90
CA ASP A 72 -4.84 10.04 17.68
C ASP A 72 -4.12 9.06 18.65
N PRO A 73 -4.39 9.15 19.97
CA PRO A 73 -3.81 8.27 20.98
C PRO A 73 -3.99 6.77 20.69
N ASP A 74 -5.13 6.37 20.14
CA ASP A 74 -5.42 4.97 19.83
C ASP A 74 -4.53 4.47 18.68
N HIS A 75 -4.33 5.30 17.67
CA HIS A 75 -3.43 4.99 16.57
C HIS A 75 -1.97 4.93 17.06
N GLN A 76 -1.55 5.84 17.94
CA GLN A 76 -0.22 5.80 18.54
C GLN A 76 0.00 4.52 19.36
N LYS A 77 -0.98 4.12 20.17
CA LYS A 77 -0.95 2.87 20.95
C LYS A 77 -0.80 1.64 20.06
N ARG A 78 -1.60 1.54 18.99
CA ARG A 78 -1.51 0.45 18.00
C ARG A 78 -0.15 0.43 17.30
N SER A 79 0.34 1.60 16.89
CA SER A 79 1.66 1.76 16.26
C SER A 79 2.80 1.33 17.19
N GLY A 80 2.72 1.71 18.47
CA GLY A 80 3.68 1.35 19.51
C GLY A 80 3.71 -0.15 19.77
N ASN A 81 2.55 -0.78 19.91
CA ASN A 81 2.42 -2.24 20.10
C ASN A 81 3.02 -3.02 18.93
N SER A 82 2.76 -2.58 17.69
CA SER A 82 3.34 -3.19 16.48
C SER A 82 4.87 -3.08 16.47
N LYS A 83 5.42 -1.92 16.85
CA LYS A 83 6.87 -1.71 16.96
C LYS A 83 7.50 -2.59 18.04
N ALA A 84 6.88 -2.66 19.22
CA ALA A 84 7.33 -3.48 20.34
C ALA A 84 7.32 -4.98 20.00
N ALA A 85 6.27 -5.46 19.32
CA ALA A 85 6.19 -6.85 18.88
C ALA A 85 7.33 -7.24 17.91
N ARG A 86 7.69 -6.34 16.98
CA ARG A 86 8.81 -6.56 16.06
C ARG A 86 10.17 -6.52 16.76
N ALA A 87 10.34 -5.66 17.76
CA ALA A 87 11.60 -5.55 18.52
C ALA A 87 11.91 -6.77 19.40
N LYS A 88 10.88 -7.55 19.79
CA LYS A 88 11.08 -8.80 20.55
C LYS A 88 11.66 -9.96 19.71
N SER A 89 11.69 -9.82 18.38
CA SER A 89 12.36 -10.77 17.51
C SER A 89 13.86 -10.48 17.49
N LYS A 90 14.62 -11.11 18.40
CA LYS A 90 16.10 -11.03 18.45
C LYS A 90 16.76 -11.54 17.15
N HIS A 91 16.01 -12.30 16.36
CA HIS A 91 16.34 -12.76 15.01
C HIS A 91 15.11 -12.57 14.11
N SER A 92 14.98 -11.39 13.49
CA SER A 92 14.10 -11.24 12.34
C SER A 92 14.75 -12.00 11.18
N THR A 93 14.48 -13.31 11.08
CA THR A 93 14.90 -14.11 9.92
C THR A 93 14.19 -13.55 8.68
N HIS A 94 14.89 -12.72 7.92
CA HIS A 94 14.44 -12.26 6.61
C HIS A 94 14.29 -13.49 5.70
N ARG A 95 13.05 -13.88 5.39
CA ARG A 95 12.78 -15.07 4.56
C ARG A 95 12.89 -14.76 3.05
N SER A 96 13.87 -13.98 2.60
CA SER A 96 14.20 -13.57 1.21
C SER A 96 13.41 -14.27 0.06
N GLY A 97 12.09 -14.12 -0.01
CA GLY A 97 11.23 -14.87 -0.94
C GLY A 97 11.25 -16.41 -0.84
N ARG A 98 11.72 -17.04 0.25
CA ARG A 98 11.68 -18.51 0.41
C ARG A 98 10.23 -18.99 0.61
N THR A 99 9.56 -19.26 -0.51
CA THR A 99 8.35 -20.08 -0.55
C THR A 99 8.70 -21.51 -0.14
N SER A 100 7.92 -22.11 0.77
CA SER A 100 8.13 -23.50 1.19
C SER A 100 7.92 -24.46 0.01
N PHE A 101 8.55 -25.64 0.02
CA PHE A 101 8.36 -26.65 -1.02
C PHE A 101 6.87 -27.00 -1.23
N LEU A 102 6.08 -27.03 -0.15
CA LEU A 102 4.62 -27.22 -0.22
C LEU A 102 3.91 -26.07 -0.95
N ALA A 103 4.34 -24.83 -0.75
CA ALA A 103 3.77 -23.67 -1.45
C ALA A 103 4.16 -23.66 -2.95
N ARG A 104 5.38 -24.08 -3.29
CA ARG A 104 5.79 -24.31 -4.69
C ARG A 104 4.99 -25.43 -5.35
N GLY A 105 4.78 -26.54 -4.64
CA GLY A 105 3.96 -27.66 -5.12
C GLY A 105 2.53 -27.24 -5.47
N ARG A 106 1.89 -26.42 -4.62
CA ARG A 106 0.54 -25.89 -4.91
C ARG A 106 0.49 -24.97 -6.13
N MET A 107 1.52 -24.16 -6.37
CA MET A 107 1.60 -23.32 -7.57
C MET A 107 1.79 -24.13 -8.86
N LEU A 108 2.58 -25.21 -8.81
CA LEU A 108 2.82 -26.06 -9.98
C LEU A 108 1.57 -26.87 -10.35
N VAL A 109 0.83 -27.40 -9.37
CA VAL A 109 -0.43 -28.12 -9.61
C VAL A 109 -1.51 -27.20 -10.19
N SER A 110 -1.55 -25.93 -9.77
CA SER A 110 -2.50 -24.94 -10.33
C SER A 110 -2.18 -24.56 -11.78
N PHE A 111 -0.92 -24.67 -12.22
CA PHE A 111 -0.52 -24.35 -13.59
C PHE A 111 -0.75 -25.52 -14.56
N SER A 112 -0.68 -26.78 -14.08
CA SER A 112 -0.94 -27.97 -14.90
C SER A 112 -2.42 -28.20 -15.25
N GLN A 113 -3.34 -27.38 -14.71
CA GLN A 113 -4.79 -27.53 -14.93
C GLN A 113 -5.37 -26.50 -15.91
N ILE A 114 -4.52 -25.66 -16.52
CA ILE A 114 -4.92 -24.63 -17.51
C ILE A 114 -4.46 -25.00 -18.94
N ILE A 115 -3.72 -26.11 -19.11
CA ILE A 115 -3.47 -26.70 -20.44
C ILE A 115 -3.89 -28.17 -20.39
N PHE A 116 -5.20 -28.40 -20.55
CA PHE A 116 -5.82 -29.42 -21.40
C PHE A 116 -7.32 -29.12 -21.49
#